data_AF-A0A9J6AED3-F1
#
_entry.id   AF-A0A9J6AED3-F1
#
_cell.length_a   1.000
_cell.length_b   1.000
_cell.length_c   1.000
_cell.angle_alpha   90.00
_cell.angle_beta   90.00
_cell.angle_gamma   90.00
#
_symmetry.space_group_name_H-M   'P 1'
#
loop_
_entity.id
_entity.type
_entity.pdbx_description
1 polymer ?
#
loop_
_entity_poly.entity_id
_entity_poly.type
_entity_poly.pdbx_seq_one_letter_code
_entity_poly.pdbx_strand_id
1 'polypeptide(L)'
;MTLASPRSMFISQIIGTAMGCLISPCVFWLFYKAFPDLGTQGSAYPAPYALVYRNMSIIGVEGFSALPKNCLTLCCVFFIGAIVINGIRDLVGKNKAKYIPLPMAMAIPFYLGSYFAIDMCLGSLILFVWTKINKAKADAFGPAVASGLICGDGIWTLPSSILALVGVTPPICMKFLSRNANTRVDSFLNS
;
A
#
# COMPACT_ATOMS: atom_id res chain seq x y z
N MET A 1 -8.74 -19.54 12.81
CA MET A 1 -7.34 -19.68 13.29
C MET A 1 -6.73 -20.75 12.42
N THR A 2 -5.78 -20.39 11.56
CA THR A 2 -5.09 -21.35 10.69
C THR A 2 -4.36 -22.38 11.55
N LEU A 3 -4.42 -23.65 11.17
CA LEU A 3 -3.76 -24.79 11.85
C LEU A 3 -2.21 -24.72 11.78
N ALA A 4 -1.62 -23.55 11.56
CA ALA A 4 -0.18 -23.38 11.43
C ALA A 4 0.47 -23.39 12.82
N SER A 5 1.46 -24.27 13.02
CA SER A 5 2.18 -24.31 14.29
C SER A 5 2.99 -23.03 14.48
N PRO A 6 3.02 -22.42 15.69
CA PRO A 6 3.81 -21.23 15.97
C PRO A 6 5.30 -21.41 15.62
N ARG A 7 5.83 -22.63 15.75
CA ARG A 7 7.21 -22.98 15.36
C ARG A 7 7.42 -22.89 13.85
N SER A 8 6.47 -23.39 13.05
CA SER A 8 6.55 -23.30 11.60
C SER A 8 6.46 -21.83 11.13
N MET A 9 5.59 -21.03 11.77
CA MET A 9 5.50 -19.60 11.47
C MET A 9 6.81 -18.85 11.79
N PHE A 10 7.43 -19.15 12.94
CA PHE A 10 8.71 -18.56 13.34
C PHE A 10 9.84 -18.93 12.38
N ILE A 11 9.99 -20.22 12.04
CA ILE A 11 11.00 -20.69 11.09
C ILE A 11 10.80 -20.05 9.71
N SER A 12 9.54 -19.95 9.25
CA SER A 12 9.22 -19.31 7.97
C SER A 12 9.59 -17.83 7.95
N GLN A 13 9.38 -17.10 9.05
CA GLN A 13 9.81 -15.71 9.17
C GLN A 13 11.33 -15.55 9.17
N ILE A 14 12.06 -16.44 9.85
CA ILE A 14 13.54 -16.43 9.83
C ILE A 14 14.04 -16.63 8.40
N ILE A 15 13.54 -17.66 7.70
CA ILE A 15 13.95 -17.97 6.33
C ILE A 15 13.59 -16.80 5.40
N GLY A 16 12.36 -16.29 5.50
CA GLY A 16 11.91 -15.14 4.69
C GLY A 16 12.75 -13.88 4.94
N THR A 17 13.08 -13.60 6.20
CA THR A 17 13.93 -12.46 6.57
C THR A 17 15.36 -12.65 6.05
N ALA A 18 15.94 -13.84 6.21
CA ALA A 18 17.28 -14.13 5.71
C ALA A 18 17.37 -14.01 4.18
N MET A 19 16.38 -14.54 3.46
CA MET A 19 16.28 -14.36 2.01
C MET A 19 16.10 -12.87 1.65
N GLY A 20 15.26 -12.14 2.37
CA GLY A 20 15.06 -10.71 2.18
C GLY A 20 16.35 -9.90 2.37
N CYS A 21 17.17 -10.25 3.36
CA CYS A 21 18.47 -9.61 3.62
C CYS A 21 19.47 -9.79 2.48
N LEU A 22 19.37 -10.86 1.68
CA LEU A 22 20.25 -11.11 0.54
C LEU A 22 19.66 -10.58 -0.77
N ILE A 23 18.39 -10.85 -1.03
CA ILE A 23 17.74 -10.50 -2.29
C ILE A 23 17.56 -8.98 -2.40
N SER A 24 17.14 -8.31 -1.33
CA SER A 24 16.89 -6.86 -1.35
C SER A 24 18.12 -6.03 -1.75
N PRO A 25 19.32 -6.21 -1.15
CA PRO A 25 20.50 -5.45 -1.57
C PRO A 25 20.96 -5.82 -2.99
N CYS A 26 20.82 -7.07 -3.41
CA CYS A 26 21.14 -7.48 -4.77
C CYS A 26 20.25 -6.78 -5.81
N VAL A 27 18.94 -6.72 -5.56
CA VAL A 27 17.99 -6.00 -6.41
C VAL A 27 18.30 -4.50 -6.39
N PHE A 28 18.51 -3.91 -5.21
CA PHE A 28 18.87 -2.50 -5.08
C PHE A 28 20.13 -2.17 -5.89
N TRP A 29 21.17 -3.00 -5.81
CA TRP A 29 22.42 -2.79 -6.54
C TRP A 29 22.25 -2.85 -8.06
N LEU A 30 21.36 -3.73 -8.54
CA LEU A 30 21.00 -3.81 -9.94
C LEU A 30 20.34 -2.50 -10.41
N PHE A 31 19.33 -2.02 -9.69
CA PHE A 31 18.66 -0.75 -10.02
C PHE A 31 19.61 0.45 -9.90
N TYR A 32 20.46 0.48 -8.88
CA TYR A 32 21.45 1.54 -8.68
C TYR A 32 22.46 1.63 -9.83
N LYS A 33 22.88 0.49 -10.39
CA LYS A 33 23.76 0.48 -11.57
C LYS A 33 23.02 0.77 -12.88
N ALA A 34 21.76 0.38 -12.99
CA ALA A 34 21.00 0.53 -14.23
C ALA A 34 20.41 1.95 -14.40
N PHE A 35 20.07 2.62 -13.30
CA PHE A 35 19.46 3.96 -13.33
C PHE A 35 20.35 4.98 -12.62
N PRO A 36 21.04 5.86 -13.35
CA PRO A 36 21.89 6.89 -12.76
C PRO A 36 21.11 7.97 -12.00
N ASP A 37 19.79 8.08 -12.23
CA ASP A 37 18.86 9.03 -11.62
C ASP A 37 17.94 8.40 -10.55
N LEU A 38 18.28 7.19 -10.07
CA LEU A 38 17.53 6.47 -9.03
C LEU A 38 17.36 7.34 -7.78
N GLY A 39 16.12 7.52 -7.34
CA GLY A 39 15.79 8.27 -6.12
C GLY A 39 15.70 9.79 -6.28
N THR A 40 16.03 10.34 -7.45
CA THR A 40 15.84 11.78 -7.73
C THR A 40 14.36 12.12 -7.98
N GLN A 41 13.94 13.35 -7.69
CA GLN A 41 12.56 13.76 -7.94
C GLN A 41 12.34 14.01 -9.43
N GLY A 42 11.35 13.34 -10.02
CA GLY A 42 11.02 13.44 -11.44
C GLY A 42 11.67 12.39 -12.35
N SER A 43 12.50 11.49 -11.80
CA SER A 43 12.98 10.32 -12.53
C SER A 43 11.90 9.24 -12.66
N ALA A 44 12.19 8.18 -13.44
CA ALA A 44 11.33 7.01 -13.55
C ALA A 44 11.14 6.28 -12.20
N TYR A 45 12.11 6.41 -11.28
CA TYR A 45 12.14 5.75 -9.97
C TYR A 45 12.46 6.75 -8.86
N PRO A 46 11.51 7.62 -8.48
CA PRO A 46 11.69 8.53 -7.36
C PRO A 46 11.71 7.76 -6.03
N ALA A 47 12.28 8.36 -4.99
CA ALA A 47 12.29 7.80 -3.63
C ALA A 47 11.23 8.49 -2.74
N PRO A 48 9.91 8.20 -2.91
CA PRO A 48 8.85 8.90 -2.17
C PRO A 48 8.94 8.67 -0.66
N TYR A 49 9.35 7.46 -0.25
CA TYR A 49 9.51 7.11 1.16
C TYR A 49 10.68 7.82 1.84
N ALA A 50 11.71 8.25 1.10
CA ALA A 50 12.84 8.97 1.69
C ALA A 50 12.40 10.31 2.33
N LEU A 51 11.45 11.00 1.70
CA LEU A 51 10.88 12.23 2.24
C LEU A 51 10.06 11.96 3.52
N VAL A 52 9.30 10.86 3.54
CA VAL A 52 8.54 10.43 4.72
C VAL A 52 9.47 10.14 5.90
N TYR A 53 10.51 9.33 5.68
CA TYR A 53 11.48 9.00 6.73
C TYR A 53 12.26 10.22 7.21
N ARG A 54 12.60 11.15 6.32
CA ARG A 54 13.20 12.43 6.70
C ARG A 54 12.26 13.25 7.60
N ASN A 55 10.98 13.32 7.29
CA ASN A 55 10.03 14.04 8.15
C ASN A 55 9.87 13.33 9.51
N MET A 56 9.87 12.00 9.53
CA MET A 56 9.87 11.23 10.77
C MET A 56 11.12 11.51 11.62
N SER A 57 12.31 11.60 11.01
CA SER A 57 13.53 11.90 11.75
C SER A 57 13.57 13.34 12.27
N ILE A 58 13.08 14.31 11.49
CA ILE A 58 12.91 15.71 11.95
C ILE A 58 12.00 15.76 13.17
N ILE A 59 10.83 15.09 13.15
CA ILE A 59 9.94 15.01 14.31
C ILE A 59 10.63 14.31 15.50
N GLY A 60 11.48 13.32 15.24
CA GLY A 60 12.26 12.64 16.28
C GLY A 60 13.29 13.53 16.97
N VAL A 61 13.87 14.51 16.26
CA VAL A 61 14.91 15.41 16.77
C VAL A 61 14.32 16.70 17.34
N GLU A 62 13.44 17.36 16.60
CA GLU A 62 12.81 18.63 16.98
C GLU A 62 11.59 18.43 17.90
N GLY A 63 11.15 17.18 18.07
CA GLY A 63 10.02 16.81 18.92
C GLY A 63 8.68 17.28 18.38
N PHE A 64 7.69 17.35 19.28
CA PHE A 64 6.32 17.74 18.93
C PHE A 64 6.19 19.20 18.44
N SER A 65 7.23 20.02 18.60
CA SER A 65 7.30 21.40 18.13
C SER A 65 7.38 21.51 16.60
N ALA A 66 7.86 20.47 15.91
CA ALA A 66 7.92 20.41 14.45
C ALA A 66 6.59 20.01 13.80
N LEU A 67 5.60 19.61 14.60
CA LEU A 67 4.30 19.19 14.08
C LEU A 67 3.47 20.40 13.62
N PRO A 68 2.68 20.26 12.53
CA PRO A 68 1.75 21.29 12.11
C PRO A 68 0.78 21.68 13.23
N LYS A 69 0.32 22.95 13.22
CA LYS A 69 -0.68 23.45 14.18
C LYS A 69 -1.88 22.51 14.25
N ASN A 70 -2.32 22.16 15.46
CA ASN A 70 -3.41 21.23 15.76
C ASN A 70 -3.17 19.75 15.40
N CYS A 71 -2.02 19.37 14.83
CA CYS A 71 -1.76 17.97 14.47
C CYS A 71 -1.79 17.05 15.70
N LEU A 72 -1.15 17.45 16.80
CA LEU A 72 -1.15 16.68 18.05
C LEU A 72 -2.56 16.54 18.64
N THR A 73 -3.35 17.62 18.61
CA THR A 73 -4.75 17.61 19.04
C THR A 73 -5.57 16.62 18.21
N LEU A 74 -5.43 16.66 16.87
CA LEU A 74 -6.11 15.72 15.98
C LEU A 74 -5.66 14.28 16.24
N CYS A 75 -4.36 14.03 16.42
CA CYS A 75 -3.84 12.70 16.76
C CYS A 75 -4.45 12.18 18.07
N CYS A 76 -4.51 12.99 19.13
CA CYS A 76 -5.15 12.61 20.38
C CYS A 76 -6.65 12.32 20.21
N VAL A 77 -7.37 13.17 19.48
CA VAL A 77 -8.81 12.99 19.21
C VAL A 77 -9.06 11.69 18.43
N PHE A 78 -8.31 11.43 17.36
CA PHE A 78 -8.44 10.20 16.59
C PHE A 78 -8.00 8.95 17.38
N PHE A 79 -6.98 9.07 18.23
CA PHE A 79 -6.53 7.98 19.09
C PHE A 79 -7.61 7.59 20.11
N ILE A 80 -8.17 8.57 20.83
CA ILE A 80 -9.28 8.35 21.76
C ILE A 80 -10.51 7.81 21.00
N GLY A 81 -10.83 8.39 19.85
CA GLY A 81 -11.90 7.91 18.98
C GLY A 81 -11.70 6.46 18.55
N ALA A 82 -10.48 6.06 18.20
CA ALA A 82 -10.15 4.68 17.83
C ALA A 82 -10.29 3.71 19.01
N ILE A 83 -9.89 4.11 20.22
CA ILE A 83 -10.11 3.31 21.44
C ILE A 83 -11.61 3.12 21.67
N VAL A 84 -12.40 4.19 21.59
CA VAL A 84 -13.85 4.13 21.80
C VAL A 84 -14.52 3.24 20.74
N ILE A 85 -14.17 3.39 19.46
CA ILE A 85 -14.74 2.59 18.37
C ILE A 85 -14.41 1.10 18.55
N ASN A 86 -13.16 0.76 18.86
CA ASN A 86 -12.76 -0.62 19.12
C ASN A 86 -13.43 -1.18 20.39
N GLY A 87 -13.53 -0.38 21.46
CA GLY A 87 -14.23 -0.77 22.68
C GLY A 87 -15.72 -1.04 22.45
N ILE A 88 -16.41 -0.18 21.70
CA ILE A 88 -17.81 -0.42 21.31
C ILE A 88 -17.91 -1.69 20.48
N ARG A 89 -16.99 -1.91 19.53
CA ARG A 89 -16.97 -3.11 18.68
C ARG A 89 -16.86 -4.39 19.49
N ASP A 90 -16.03 -4.40 20.53
CA ASP A 90 -15.83 -5.57 21.39
C ASP A 90 -17.04 -5.83 22.31
N LEU A 91 -17.73 -4.77 22.76
CA LEU A 91 -18.91 -4.86 23.64
C LEU A 91 -20.20 -5.25 22.90
N VAL A 92 -20.35 -4.86 21.64
CA VAL A 92 -21.61 -4.92 20.88
C VAL A 92 -21.90 -6.32 20.29
N GLY A 93 -20.99 -7.28 20.47
CA GLY A 93 -21.15 -8.68 20.07
C GLY A 93 -21.03 -8.91 18.56
N LYS A 94 -20.68 -10.14 18.16
CA LYS A 94 -20.23 -10.48 16.79
C LYS A 94 -21.18 -10.08 15.65
N ASN A 95 -22.50 -10.07 15.91
CA ASN A 95 -23.51 -9.77 14.88
C ASN A 95 -23.58 -8.27 14.54
N LYS A 96 -23.39 -7.39 15.53
CA LYS A 96 -23.43 -5.94 15.33
C LYS A 96 -22.02 -5.35 15.13
N ALA A 97 -20.98 -6.01 15.65
CA ALA A 97 -19.57 -5.67 15.43
C ALA A 97 -19.12 -5.70 13.95
N LYS A 98 -19.84 -6.44 13.10
CA LYS A 98 -19.58 -6.52 11.64
C LYS A 98 -19.79 -5.18 10.93
N TYR A 99 -20.65 -4.31 11.46
CA TYR A 99 -20.97 -3.02 10.84
C TYR A 99 -20.09 -1.87 11.36
N ILE A 100 -19.31 -2.11 12.41
CA ILE A 100 -18.43 -1.11 12.99
C ILE A 100 -17.09 -1.14 12.25
N PRO A 101 -16.66 -0.02 11.65
CA PRO A 101 -15.42 0.03 10.90
C PRO A 101 -14.21 -0.15 11.84
N LEU A 102 -13.13 -0.70 11.29
CA LEU A 102 -11.86 -0.86 11.98
C LEU A 102 -10.98 0.36 11.70
N PRO A 103 -10.69 1.21 12.71
CA PRO A 103 -9.88 2.41 12.51
C PRO A 103 -8.51 2.11 11.86
N MET A 104 -7.87 1.01 12.26
CA MET A 104 -6.60 0.56 11.67
C MET A 104 -6.71 0.24 10.18
N ALA A 105 -7.79 -0.42 9.75
CA ALA A 105 -7.99 -0.75 8.34
C ALA A 105 -8.29 0.50 7.50
N MET A 106 -9.02 1.46 8.08
CA MET A 106 -9.32 2.74 7.44
C MET A 106 -8.08 3.61 7.26
N ALA A 107 -7.12 3.55 8.18
CA ALA A 107 -5.90 4.37 8.11
C ALA A 107 -5.00 4.03 6.92
N ILE A 108 -5.04 2.79 6.41
CA ILE A 108 -4.14 2.30 5.35
C ILE A 108 -4.33 3.10 4.04
N PRO A 109 -5.54 3.25 3.48
CA PRO A 109 -5.75 4.09 2.29
C PRO A 109 -5.43 5.58 2.50
N PHE A 110 -5.64 6.12 3.70
CA PHE A 110 -5.24 7.51 3.99
C PHE A 110 -3.73 7.69 3.97
N TYR A 111 -2.96 6.64 4.28
CA TYR A 111 -1.51 6.65 4.27
C TYR A 111 -0.91 6.37 2.88
N LEU A 112 -1.45 5.40 2.14
CA LEU A 112 -0.88 4.94 0.87
C LEU A 112 -1.53 5.58 -0.37
N GLY A 113 -2.72 6.18 -0.23
CA GLY A 113 -3.44 6.87 -1.31
C GLY A 113 -4.74 6.19 -1.74
N SER A 114 -5.49 6.87 -2.61
CA SER A 114 -6.84 6.47 -3.02
C SER A 114 -6.90 5.17 -3.83
N TYR A 115 -5.82 4.81 -4.54
CA TYR A 115 -5.74 3.54 -5.29
C TYR A 115 -5.94 2.33 -4.36
N PHE A 116 -5.32 2.35 -3.17
CA PHE A 116 -5.51 1.31 -2.16
C PHE A 116 -6.96 1.21 -1.67
N ALA A 117 -7.70 2.32 -1.62
CA ALA A 117 -9.12 2.28 -1.24
C ALA A 117 -9.96 1.52 -2.28
N ILE A 118 -9.64 1.71 -3.57
CA ILE A 118 -10.32 1.03 -4.68
C ILE A 118 -10.04 -0.48 -4.61
N ASP A 119 -8.78 -0.87 -4.41
CA ASP A 119 -8.39 -2.27 -4.30
C ASP A 119 -9.03 -2.97 -3.09
N MET A 120 -9.06 -2.31 -1.93
CA MET A 120 -9.72 -2.84 -0.73
C MET A 120 -11.23 -3.00 -0.96
N CYS A 121 -11.87 -2.08 -1.69
CA CYS A 121 -13.28 -2.17 -2.05
C CYS A 121 -13.54 -3.37 -2.97
N LEU A 122 -12.73 -3.53 -4.01
CA LEU A 122 -12.85 -4.65 -4.96
C LEU A 122 -12.61 -6.00 -4.27
N GLY A 123 -11.55 -6.10 -3.46
CA GLY A 123 -11.25 -7.29 -2.67
C GLY A 123 -12.37 -7.64 -1.69
N SER A 124 -12.97 -6.64 -1.04
CA SER A 124 -14.12 -6.84 -0.14
C SER A 124 -15.37 -7.31 -0.89
N LEU A 125 -15.60 -6.81 -2.10
CA LEU A 125 -16.73 -7.23 -2.95
C LEU A 125 -16.56 -8.71 -3.38
N ILE A 126 -15.37 -9.09 -3.82
CA ILE A 126 -15.06 -10.49 -4.18
C ILE A 126 -15.28 -11.41 -2.98
N LEU A 127 -14.76 -11.04 -1.80
CA LEU A 127 -14.96 -11.81 -0.57
C LEU A 127 -16.44 -11.88 -0.18
N PHE A 128 -17.21 -10.79 -0.36
CA PHE A 128 -18.64 -10.75 -0.05
C PHE A 128 -19.44 -11.72 -0.93
N VAL A 129 -19.22 -11.69 -2.25
CA VAL A 129 -19.86 -12.61 -3.21
C VAL A 129 -19.46 -14.06 -2.89
N TRP A 130 -18.18 -14.31 -2.64
CA TRP A 130 -17.71 -15.65 -2.29
C TRP A 130 -18.32 -16.15 -0.98
N THR A 131 -18.43 -15.30 0.03
CA THR A 131 -19.09 -15.63 1.31
C THR A 131 -20.56 -15.98 1.13
N LYS A 132 -21.26 -15.35 0.18
CA LYS A 132 -22.66 -15.64 -0.16
C LYS A 132 -22.83 -17.00 -0.85
N ILE A 133 -21.86 -17.41 -1.66
CA ILE A 133 -21.88 -18.70 -2.39
C ILE A 133 -21.44 -19.84 -1.46
N ASN A 134 -20.29 -19.68 -0.78
CA ASN A 134 -19.73 -20.72 0.09
C ASN A 134 -18.94 -20.11 1.25
N LYS A 135 -19.63 -19.92 2.38
CA LYS A 135 -19.06 -19.34 3.60
C LYS A 135 -17.87 -20.12 4.16
N ALA A 136 -17.96 -21.45 4.20
CA ALA A 136 -16.91 -22.28 4.79
C ALA A 136 -15.58 -22.18 4.02
N LYS A 137 -15.63 -22.16 2.68
CA LYS A 137 -14.43 -21.97 1.85
C LYS A 137 -13.91 -20.54 1.92
N ALA A 138 -14.78 -19.54 1.90
CA ALA A 138 -14.38 -18.14 2.01
C ALA A 138 -13.65 -17.84 3.33
N ASP A 139 -14.16 -18.35 4.47
CA ASP A 139 -13.53 -18.15 5.78
C ASP A 139 -12.17 -18.90 5.89
N ALA A 140 -12.01 -20.03 5.21
CA ALA A 140 -10.78 -20.83 5.24
C ALA A 140 -9.69 -20.31 4.29
N PHE A 141 -10.05 -19.94 3.06
CA PHE A 141 -9.11 -19.58 1.99
C PHE A 141 -9.02 -18.09 1.72
N GLY A 142 -9.95 -17.28 2.24
CA GLY A 142 -9.96 -15.83 2.05
C GLY A 142 -8.62 -15.16 2.38
N PRO A 143 -8.01 -15.42 3.56
CA PRO A 143 -6.70 -14.86 3.89
C PRO A 143 -5.59 -15.29 2.93
N ALA A 144 -5.60 -16.55 2.46
CA ALA A 144 -4.59 -17.07 1.54
C ALA A 144 -4.70 -16.43 0.15
N VAL A 145 -5.93 -16.26 -0.36
CA VAL A 145 -6.17 -15.57 -1.64
C VAL A 145 -5.81 -14.10 -1.53
N ALA A 146 -6.18 -13.43 -0.44
CA ALA A 146 -5.82 -12.03 -0.21
C ALA A 146 -4.29 -11.83 -0.16
N SER A 147 -3.55 -12.68 0.56
CA SER A 147 -2.08 -12.64 0.54
C SER A 147 -1.50 -12.92 -0.84
N GLY A 148 -2.11 -13.84 -1.60
CA GLY A 148 -1.70 -14.15 -2.97
C GLY A 148 -1.89 -12.97 -3.92
N LEU A 149 -2.98 -12.23 -3.79
CA LEU A 149 -3.23 -11.01 -4.59
C LEU A 149 -2.26 -9.88 -4.23
N ILE A 150 -1.96 -9.69 -2.94
CA ILE A 150 -0.95 -8.70 -2.49
C ILE A 150 0.44 -9.08 -3.01
N CYS A 151 0.85 -10.35 -2.90
CA CYS A 151 2.09 -10.84 -3.49
C CYS A 151 2.07 -10.77 -5.03
N GLY A 152 0.90 -10.96 -5.65
CA GLY A 152 0.69 -10.90 -7.09
C GLY A 152 0.93 -9.52 -7.68
N ASP A 153 0.56 -8.46 -6.96
CA ASP A 153 0.95 -7.08 -7.30
C ASP A 153 2.50 -6.95 -7.37
N GLY A 154 3.18 -7.57 -6.40
CA GLY A 154 4.63 -7.76 -6.40
C GLY A 154 5.17 -8.57 -7.61
N ILE A 155 4.42 -9.56 -8.09
CA ILE A 155 4.81 -10.35 -9.27
C ILE A 155 4.70 -9.51 -10.53
N TRP A 156 3.74 -8.59 -10.65
CA TRP A 156 3.61 -7.72 -11.84
C TRP A 156 4.61 -6.56 -11.86
N THR A 157 5.00 -6.06 -10.69
CA THR A 157 6.03 -5.02 -10.56
C THR A 157 7.41 -5.49 -11.05
N LEU A 158 7.73 -6.79 -10.97
CA LEU A 158 9.00 -7.34 -11.45
C LEU A 158 9.16 -7.31 -12.99
N PRO A 159 8.26 -7.92 -13.81
CA PRO A 159 8.32 -7.81 -15.26
C PRO A 159 8.21 -6.37 -15.73
N SER A 160 7.32 -5.56 -15.16
CA SER A 160 7.21 -4.15 -15.56
C SER A 160 8.51 -3.38 -15.31
N SER A 161 9.21 -3.67 -14.21
CA SER A 161 10.55 -3.13 -13.97
C SER A 161 11.60 -3.64 -14.94
N ILE A 162 11.55 -4.92 -15.34
CA ILE A 162 12.44 -5.47 -16.38
C ILE A 162 12.16 -4.80 -17.74
N LEU A 163 10.89 -4.60 -18.11
CA LEU A 163 10.52 -3.89 -19.34
C LEU A 163 11.03 -2.44 -19.33
N ALA A 164 10.93 -1.77 -18.18
CA ALA A 164 11.48 -0.42 -18.00
C ALA A 164 13.02 -0.40 -18.08
N LEU A 165 13.70 -1.41 -17.51
CA LEU A 165 15.15 -1.60 -17.61
C LEU A 165 15.62 -1.86 -19.04
N VAL A 166 14.84 -2.62 -19.82
CA VAL A 166 15.13 -2.92 -21.24
C VAL A 166 14.80 -1.72 -22.15
N GLY A 167 14.22 -0.64 -21.61
CA GLY A 167 13.91 0.56 -22.37
C GLY A 167 12.78 0.37 -23.38
N VAL A 168 11.87 -0.59 -23.13
CA VAL A 168 10.71 -0.81 -23.99
C VAL A 168 9.81 0.41 -23.89
N THR A 169 9.76 1.21 -24.96
CA THR A 169 8.85 2.35 -25.05
C THR A 169 7.41 1.85 -24.97
N PRO A 170 6.60 2.31 -24.01
CA PRO A 170 5.20 1.90 -23.92
C PRO A 170 4.51 2.25 -25.24
N PRO A 171 3.78 1.30 -25.87
CA PRO A 171 3.19 1.50 -27.20
C PRO A 171 2.12 2.61 -27.22
N ILE A 172 1.62 3.00 -26.04
CA ILE A 172 0.61 4.04 -25.86
C ILE A 172 1.01 4.89 -24.66
N CYS A 173 1.27 6.19 -24.88
CA CYS A 173 1.47 7.16 -23.80
C CYS A 173 0.15 7.92 -23.60
N MET A 174 -0.56 7.63 -22.49
CA MET A 174 -1.82 8.29 -22.17
C MET A 174 -1.56 9.42 -21.17
N LYS A 175 -1.82 10.67 -21.57
CA LYS A 175 -1.66 11.85 -20.72
C LYS A 175 -3.01 12.51 -20.48
N PHE A 176 -3.41 12.61 -19.22
CA PHE A 176 -4.67 13.25 -18.85
C PHE A 176 -4.43 14.76 -18.67
N LEU A 177 -4.69 15.51 -19.73
CA LEU A 177 -4.62 16.98 -19.73
C LEU A 177 -5.99 17.58 -19.44
N SER A 178 -6.02 18.76 -18.82
CA SER A 178 -7.28 19.52 -18.72
C SER A 178 -7.77 19.89 -20.12
N ARG A 179 -9.08 20.08 -20.30
CA ARG A 179 -9.69 20.37 -21.61
C ARG A 179 -9.02 21.56 -22.34
N ASN A 180 -8.62 22.58 -21.58
CA ASN A 180 -7.93 23.76 -22.12
C ASN A 180 -6.48 23.47 -22.54
N ALA A 181 -5.80 22.54 -21.87
CA ALA A 181 -4.47 22.11 -22.28
C ALA A 181 -4.53 21.17 -23.49
N ASN A 182 -5.54 20.29 -23.55
CA ASN A 182 -5.74 19.38 -24.69
C ASN A 182 -6.02 20.14 -25.99
N THR A 183 -6.90 21.14 -25.95
CA THR A 183 -7.19 22.01 -27.12
C THR A 183 -5.97 22.77 -27.62
N ARG A 184 -5.08 23.22 -26.72
CA ARG A 184 -3.80 23.83 -27.11
C ARG A 184 -2.85 22.84 -27.76
N VAL A 185 -2.77 21.62 -27.23
CA VAL A 185 -1.93 20.56 -27.80
C VAL A 185 -2.48 20.14 -29.17
N ASP A 186 -3.79 19.95 -29.31
CA ASP A 186 -4.44 19.62 -30.59
C ASP A 186 -4.22 20.73 -31.63
N SER A 187 -4.29 22.00 -31.22
CA SER A 187 -3.97 23.13 -32.10
C SER A 187 -2.50 23.15 -32.52
N PHE A 188 -1.59 22.69 -31.67
CA PHE A 188 -0.15 22.66 -31.96
C PHE A 188 0.23 21.47 -32.85
N LEU A 189 -0.45 20.33 -32.71
CA LEU A 189 -0.21 19.13 -33.50
C LEU A 189 -0.84 19.19 -34.91
N ASN A 190 -1.88 20.01 -35.08
CA ASN A 190 -2.55 20.23 -36.38
C ASN A 190 -2.01 21.45 -37.15
N SER A 191 -0.93 22.07 -36.67
CA SER A 191 -0.26 23.20 -37.32
C SER A 191 1.08 22.78 -37.89
#